data_AF-K2GFB0-F1
#
_entry.id   AF-K2GFB0-F1
#
_cell.length_a   1.000
_cell.length_b   1.000
_cell.length_c   1.000
_cell.angle_alpha   90.00
_cell.angle_beta   90.00
_cell.angle_gamma   90.00
#
_symmetry.space_group_name_H-M   'P 1'
#
loop_
_entity.id
_entity.type
_entity.pdbx_description
1 polymer ?
#
loop_
_entity_poly.entity_id
_entity_poly.type
_entity_poly.pdbx_seq_one_letter_code
_entity_poly.pdbx_strand_id
1 'polypeptide(L)'
;MTKNTYDLVIIGAGPAGLNASLYASRYGLKNAVVGGVPGGLTSQIHEIGNWLGSPEISGFEFVKNSTEHVKKFGTEIIGYLVDEIIRSEDGNFDVLLSDGDKLKSKTILVATGSKHRKLGVAGEKEFLGKGVSYCATCDGFFYRDKTVGIIGGSDSAVSASVFMADIAKKVYLIYRGEKLKAENFWVVVAEKNKKIEIIYNTNVKEIKGEDKVSAVILDNIYQGSDELKLDGIFVEIGFIPSSEIVKDLGVELDEDGYIKIEKDGKTSANGIWAAGDITTGSNKFKQIITAASEGAIAASSIQEYLRK
;
A
#
# COMPACT_ATOMS: atom_id res chain seq x y z
N MET A 1 -2.27 25.62 -21.35
CA MET A 1 -1.28 25.02 -22.28
C MET A 1 -1.82 23.66 -22.70
N THR A 2 -2.38 23.53 -23.91
CA THR A 2 -2.88 22.24 -24.44
C THR A 2 -1.71 21.40 -24.92
N LYS A 3 -0.87 20.94 -23.99
CA LYS A 3 0.25 20.03 -24.29
C LYS A 3 -0.28 18.60 -24.38
N ASN A 4 -0.79 18.27 -25.57
CA ASN A 4 -0.53 16.99 -26.24
C ASN A 4 -1.14 15.75 -25.52
N THR A 5 -2.25 15.20 -26.02
CA THR A 5 -2.97 14.04 -25.43
C THR A 5 -2.07 12.82 -25.19
N TYR A 6 -2.18 12.19 -24.03
CA TYR A 6 -1.54 10.91 -23.70
C TYR A 6 -2.32 9.75 -24.30
N ASP A 7 -1.61 8.68 -24.66
CA ASP A 7 -2.24 7.41 -24.95
C ASP A 7 -2.74 6.75 -23.67
N LEU A 8 -1.96 6.87 -22.59
CA LEU A 8 -2.24 6.27 -21.29
C LEU A 8 -1.83 7.19 -20.14
N VAL A 9 -2.74 7.43 -19.20
CA VAL A 9 -2.42 8.00 -17.88
C VAL A 9 -2.62 6.92 -16.83
N ILE A 10 -1.59 6.70 -16.03
CA ILE A 10 -1.52 5.67 -14.99
C ILE A 10 -1.64 6.38 -13.64
N ILE A 11 -2.62 6.00 -12.84
CA ILE A 11 -2.94 6.64 -11.56
C ILE A 11 -2.42 5.77 -10.43
N GLY A 12 -1.29 6.15 -9.86
CA GLY A 12 -0.60 5.42 -8.80
C GLY A 12 0.83 5.06 -9.19
N ALA A 13 1.80 5.50 -8.38
CA ALA A 13 3.23 5.30 -8.60
C ALA A 13 3.82 4.12 -7.79
N GLY A 14 3.00 3.10 -7.48
CA GLY A 14 3.45 1.84 -6.87
C GLY A 14 3.97 0.83 -7.88
N PRO A 15 4.30 -0.41 -7.47
CA PRO A 15 4.83 -1.45 -8.36
C PRO A 15 3.98 -1.72 -9.61
N ALA A 16 2.65 -1.75 -9.47
CA ALA A 16 1.74 -1.94 -10.59
C ALA A 16 1.85 -0.82 -11.63
N GLY A 17 1.76 0.44 -11.20
CA GLY A 17 1.79 1.58 -12.11
C GLY A 17 3.16 1.83 -12.73
N LEU A 18 4.24 1.66 -11.95
CA LEU A 18 5.61 1.77 -12.47
C LEU A 18 5.87 0.69 -13.53
N ASN A 19 5.51 -0.58 -13.27
CA ASN A 19 5.75 -1.64 -14.24
C ASN A 19 4.82 -1.53 -15.46
N ALA A 20 3.59 -1.06 -15.30
CA ALA A 20 2.72 -0.74 -16.43
C ALA A 20 3.33 0.33 -17.33
N SER A 21 3.90 1.39 -16.74
CA SER A 21 4.58 2.45 -17.50
C SER A 21 5.83 1.95 -18.22
N LEU A 22 6.60 1.06 -17.60
CA LEU A 22 7.73 0.40 -18.25
C LEU A 22 7.30 -0.30 -19.53
N TYR A 23 6.24 -1.12 -19.46
CA TYR A 23 5.71 -1.83 -20.64
C TYR A 23 5.10 -0.87 -21.66
N ALA A 24 4.29 0.08 -21.24
CA ALA A 24 3.69 1.10 -22.12
C ALA A 24 4.76 1.87 -22.91
N SER A 25 5.84 2.27 -22.23
CA SER A 25 6.96 2.99 -22.86
C SER A 25 7.70 2.10 -23.87
N ARG A 26 7.88 0.80 -23.57
CA ARG A 26 8.47 -0.17 -24.51
C ARG A 26 7.60 -0.45 -25.73
N TYR A 27 6.29 -0.26 -25.62
CA TYR A 27 5.37 -0.30 -26.76
C TYR A 27 5.35 1.02 -27.56
N GLY A 28 6.07 2.05 -27.11
CA GLY A 28 6.07 3.37 -27.73
C GLY A 28 4.83 4.21 -27.42
N LEU A 29 4.04 3.84 -26.40
CA LEU A 29 2.87 4.61 -25.97
C LEU A 29 3.32 5.87 -25.24
N LYS A 30 2.72 7.00 -25.59
CA LYS A 30 2.92 8.23 -24.83
C LYS A 30 2.16 8.11 -23.51
N ASN A 31 2.88 7.95 -22.40
CA ASN A 31 2.28 7.68 -21.10
C ASN A 31 2.87 8.52 -19.97
N ALA A 32 2.08 8.72 -18.93
CA ALA A 32 2.51 9.35 -17.68
C ALA A 32 1.98 8.57 -16.47
N VAL A 33 2.80 8.47 -15.43
CA VAL A 33 2.42 7.99 -14.11
C VAL A 33 2.15 9.20 -13.23
N VAL A 34 0.94 9.29 -12.70
CA VAL A 34 0.53 10.34 -11.76
C VAL A 34 0.40 9.71 -10.37
N GLY A 35 1.12 10.26 -9.42
CA GLY A 35 1.07 9.85 -8.02
C GLY A 35 2.18 10.54 -7.25
N GLY A 36 1.94 10.83 -5.97
CA GLY A 36 2.84 11.64 -5.13
C GLY A 36 4.29 11.15 -5.10
N VAL A 37 4.68 10.40 -4.06
CA VAL A 37 6.03 9.82 -4.00
C VAL A 37 6.00 8.41 -4.59
N PRO A 38 6.91 8.07 -5.54
CA PRO A 38 7.03 6.72 -6.06
C PRO A 38 7.19 5.68 -4.95
N GLY A 39 6.62 4.49 -5.19
CA GLY A 39 6.75 3.32 -4.34
C GLY A 39 5.51 2.96 -3.54
N GLY A 40 4.65 3.93 -3.22
CA GLY A 40 3.45 3.66 -2.40
C GLY A 40 3.81 2.93 -1.10
N LEU A 41 3.00 1.92 -0.72
CA LEU A 41 3.24 1.10 0.47
C LEU A 41 4.56 0.32 0.42
N THR A 42 5.10 0.02 -0.75
CA THR A 42 6.37 -0.72 -0.88
C THR A 42 7.53 0.05 -0.27
N SER A 43 7.50 1.39 -0.32
CA SER A 43 8.55 2.23 0.29
C SER A 43 8.64 2.10 1.81
N GLN A 44 7.58 1.61 2.46
CA GLN A 44 7.46 1.46 3.90
C GLN A 44 7.93 0.08 4.38
N ILE A 45 8.23 -0.85 3.47
CA ILE A 45 8.65 -2.20 3.82
C ILE A 45 10.10 -2.18 4.30
N HIS A 46 10.35 -2.79 5.46
CA HIS A 46 11.69 -2.90 6.03
C HIS A 46 12.60 -3.74 5.11
N GLU A 47 12.15 -4.94 4.80
CA GLU A 47 12.89 -5.94 4.06
C GLU A 47 11.94 -6.72 3.16
N ILE A 48 12.34 -6.88 1.90
CA ILE A 48 11.67 -7.68 0.90
C ILE A 48 12.56 -8.90 0.65
N GLY A 49 12.10 -10.07 1.08
CA GLY A 49 12.75 -11.37 0.83
C GLY A 49 12.08 -12.24 -0.22
N ASN A 50 10.98 -11.76 -0.81
CA ASN A 50 10.12 -12.54 -1.73
C ASN A 50 10.07 -11.95 -3.15
N TRP A 51 11.09 -11.17 -3.54
CA TRP A 51 11.29 -10.70 -4.91
C TRP A 51 12.42 -11.48 -5.58
N LEU A 52 12.08 -12.31 -6.58
CA LEU A 52 13.05 -13.14 -7.27
C LEU A 52 14.13 -12.27 -7.96
N GLY A 53 15.39 -12.57 -7.69
CA GLY A 53 16.54 -11.80 -8.18
C GLY A 53 17.03 -10.72 -7.22
N SER A 54 16.35 -10.49 -6.09
CA SER A 54 16.82 -9.66 -4.99
C SER A 54 16.58 -10.40 -3.67
N PRO A 55 17.53 -11.25 -3.23
CA PRO A 55 17.35 -12.11 -2.06
C PRO A 55 16.97 -11.35 -0.78
N GLU A 56 17.50 -10.14 -0.64
CA GLU A 56 17.21 -9.22 0.46
C GLU A 56 17.35 -7.80 -0.09
N ILE A 57 16.30 -6.99 0.01
CA ILE A 57 16.34 -5.58 -0.39
C ILE A 57 15.35 -4.77 0.45
N SER A 58 15.72 -3.57 0.86
CA SER A 58 14.77 -2.69 1.55
C SER A 58 13.69 -2.18 0.59
N GLY A 59 12.50 -1.89 1.12
CA GLY A 59 11.42 -1.28 0.33
C GLY A 59 11.85 0.03 -0.33
N PHE A 60 12.60 0.88 0.39
CA PHE A 60 13.14 2.12 -0.13
C PHE A 60 14.10 1.90 -1.32
N GLU A 61 15.07 1.00 -1.18
CA GLU A 61 16.04 0.71 -2.23
C GLU A 61 15.37 0.07 -3.45
N PHE A 62 14.43 -0.86 -3.22
CA PHE A 62 13.64 -1.45 -4.29
C PHE A 62 12.90 -0.39 -5.10
N VAL A 63 12.24 0.56 -4.43
CA VAL A 63 11.50 1.65 -5.09
C VAL A 63 12.44 2.59 -5.84
N LYS A 64 13.59 2.94 -5.25
CA LYS A 64 14.60 3.77 -5.90
C LYS A 64 15.07 3.11 -7.21
N ASN A 65 15.52 1.86 -7.13
CA ASN A 65 16.00 1.09 -8.27
C ASN A 65 14.91 0.93 -9.35
N SER A 66 13.68 0.63 -8.94
CA SER A 66 12.52 0.52 -9.84
C SER A 66 12.22 1.85 -10.54
N THR A 67 12.24 2.96 -9.80
CA THR A 67 11.99 4.30 -10.34
C THR A 67 13.06 4.71 -11.35
N GLU A 68 14.34 4.44 -11.05
CA GLU A 68 15.44 4.69 -11.98
C GLU A 68 15.32 3.82 -13.24
N HIS A 69 14.89 2.58 -13.10
CA HIS A 69 14.68 1.67 -14.22
C HIS A 69 13.59 2.20 -15.17
N VAL A 70 12.41 2.54 -14.67
CA VAL A 70 11.30 2.99 -15.54
C VAL A 70 11.61 4.33 -16.23
N LYS A 71 12.28 5.26 -15.51
CA LYS A 71 12.72 6.54 -16.10
C LYS A 71 13.68 6.36 -17.28
N LYS A 72 14.57 5.35 -17.25
CA LYS A 72 15.47 5.03 -18.37
C LYS A 72 14.71 4.62 -19.65
N PHE A 73 13.48 4.15 -19.53
CA PHE A 73 12.63 3.76 -20.66
C PHE A 73 11.66 4.87 -21.10
N GLY A 74 11.71 6.06 -20.49
CA GLY A 74 10.90 7.21 -20.89
C GLY A 74 9.64 7.44 -20.05
N THR A 75 9.49 6.74 -18.92
CA THR A 75 8.40 6.99 -17.97
C THR A 75 8.46 8.42 -17.42
N GLU A 76 7.42 9.20 -17.70
CA GLU A 76 7.16 10.49 -17.04
C GLU A 76 6.43 10.24 -15.72
N ILE A 77 6.96 10.76 -14.61
CA ILE A 77 6.33 10.67 -13.29
C ILE A 77 5.95 12.08 -12.86
N ILE A 78 4.64 12.30 -12.68
CA ILE A 78 4.04 13.55 -12.28
C ILE A 78 3.69 13.45 -10.79
N GLY A 79 4.42 14.21 -9.97
CA GLY A 79 4.37 14.15 -8.50
C GLY A 79 3.18 14.87 -7.87
N TYR A 80 1.97 14.58 -8.34
CA TYR A 80 0.72 15.11 -7.81
C TYR A 80 -0.30 14.00 -7.56
N LEU A 81 -1.33 14.30 -6.79
CA LEU A 81 -2.49 13.42 -6.66
C LEU A 81 -3.48 13.69 -7.78
N VAL A 82 -4.35 12.71 -8.05
CA VAL A 82 -5.48 12.89 -8.95
C VAL A 82 -6.71 13.16 -8.10
N ASP A 83 -7.34 14.29 -8.33
CA ASP A 83 -8.56 14.70 -7.64
C ASP A 83 -9.81 14.16 -8.35
N GLU A 84 -9.81 14.17 -9.68
CA GLU A 84 -10.97 13.78 -10.48
C GLU A 84 -10.56 13.21 -11.85
N ILE A 85 -11.38 12.30 -12.37
CA ILE A 85 -11.30 11.80 -13.74
C ILE A 85 -12.67 12.04 -14.38
N ILE A 86 -12.69 12.72 -15.52
CA ILE A 86 -13.91 13.05 -16.25
C ILE A 86 -13.82 12.44 -17.64
N ARG A 87 -14.86 11.75 -18.08
CA ARG A 87 -14.96 11.29 -19.47
C ARG A 87 -15.49 12.43 -20.34
N SER A 88 -14.67 12.90 -21.27
CA SER A 88 -15.00 13.97 -22.21
C SER A 88 -15.93 13.46 -23.33
N GLU A 89 -16.64 14.37 -23.98
CA GLU A 89 -17.57 14.05 -25.09
C GLU A 89 -16.90 13.37 -26.29
N ASP A 90 -15.62 13.64 -26.52
CA ASP A 90 -14.81 13.03 -27.58
C ASP A 90 -14.32 11.61 -27.23
N GLY A 91 -14.76 11.07 -26.09
CA GLY A 91 -14.44 9.72 -25.62
C GLY A 91 -13.11 9.62 -24.86
N ASN A 92 -12.32 10.70 -24.80
CA ASN A 92 -11.10 10.77 -24.00
C ASN A 92 -11.40 11.04 -22.52
N PHE A 93 -10.34 11.04 -21.71
CA PHE A 93 -10.38 11.34 -20.29
C PHE A 93 -9.62 12.62 -19.98
N ASP A 94 -10.23 13.40 -19.11
CA ASP A 94 -9.71 14.60 -18.51
C ASP A 94 -9.36 14.28 -17.06
N VAL A 95 -8.07 14.35 -16.72
CA VAL A 95 -7.54 13.98 -15.38
C VAL A 95 -7.13 15.26 -14.67
N LEU A 96 -7.86 15.62 -13.61
CA LEU A 96 -7.60 16.80 -12.78
C LEU A 96 -6.61 16.44 -11.68
N LEU A 97 -5.53 17.22 -11.60
CA LEU A 97 -4.47 17.05 -10.62
C LEU A 97 -4.68 17.96 -9.41
N SER A 98 -4.09 17.58 -8.27
CA SER A 98 -4.18 18.32 -7.02
C SER A 98 -3.57 19.73 -7.02
N ASP A 99 -2.75 20.06 -8.02
CA ASP A 99 -2.20 21.41 -8.23
C ASP A 99 -3.07 22.27 -9.16
N GLY A 100 -4.19 21.73 -9.64
CA GLY A 100 -5.10 22.38 -10.58
C GLY A 100 -4.77 22.16 -12.05
N ASP A 101 -3.65 21.49 -12.38
CA ASP A 101 -3.32 21.13 -13.76
C ASP A 101 -4.24 20.01 -14.26
N LYS A 102 -4.35 19.92 -15.59
CA LYS A 102 -5.24 18.97 -16.26
C LYS A 102 -4.50 18.21 -17.35
N LEU A 103 -4.53 16.88 -17.27
CA LEU A 103 -4.01 16.00 -18.31
C LEU A 103 -5.16 15.47 -19.17
N LYS A 104 -4.88 15.22 -20.45
CA LYS A 104 -5.82 14.56 -21.36
C LYS A 104 -5.27 13.21 -21.79
N SER A 105 -6.08 12.15 -21.73
CA SER A 105 -5.67 10.78 -22.03
C SER A 105 -6.70 10.01 -22.84
N LYS A 106 -6.27 9.09 -23.71
CA LYS A 106 -7.17 8.17 -24.41
C LYS A 106 -7.64 7.02 -23.50
N THR A 107 -6.77 6.55 -22.62
CA THR A 107 -7.04 5.45 -21.69
C THR A 107 -6.53 5.75 -20.29
N ILE A 108 -7.11 5.09 -19.29
CA ILE A 108 -6.71 5.20 -17.89
C ILE A 108 -6.34 3.82 -17.35
N LEU A 109 -5.25 3.76 -16.57
CA LEU A 109 -4.95 2.63 -15.70
C LEU A 109 -5.02 3.08 -14.24
N VAL A 110 -5.91 2.46 -13.46
CA VAL A 110 -6.05 2.72 -12.03
C VAL A 110 -5.17 1.74 -11.25
N ALA A 111 -4.12 2.26 -10.63
CA ALA A 111 -3.13 1.52 -9.84
C ALA A 111 -2.92 2.17 -8.46
N THR A 112 -4.00 2.68 -7.87
CA THR A 112 -4.01 3.44 -6.61
C THR A 112 -3.73 2.58 -5.38
N GLY A 113 -3.74 1.25 -5.54
CA GLY A 113 -3.43 0.29 -4.48
C GLY A 113 -4.41 0.36 -3.31
N SER A 114 -3.87 0.39 -2.10
CA SER A 114 -4.64 0.35 -0.87
C SER A 114 -4.10 1.35 0.16
N LYS A 115 -4.90 1.63 1.19
CA LYS A 115 -4.54 2.45 2.35
C LYS A 115 -4.71 1.66 3.64
N HIS A 116 -3.98 2.06 4.67
CA HIS A 116 -4.01 1.42 5.99
C HIS A 116 -5.43 1.38 6.55
N ARG A 117 -5.84 0.20 7.03
CA ARG A 117 -7.08 0.04 7.78
C ARG A 117 -6.87 0.66 9.17
N LYS A 118 -7.82 1.51 9.58
CA LYS A 118 -7.83 2.11 10.91
C LYS A 118 -8.34 1.10 11.94
N LEU A 119 -7.78 1.13 13.13
CA LEU A 119 -8.15 0.29 14.26
C LEU A 119 -9.56 0.65 14.77
N GLY A 120 -9.95 1.92 14.70
CA GLY A 120 -11.30 2.39 15.01
C GLY A 120 -11.60 2.47 16.50
N VAL A 121 -10.57 2.68 17.34
CA VAL A 121 -10.68 2.71 18.81
C VAL A 121 -10.52 4.11 19.36
N ALA A 122 -11.02 4.33 20.59
CA ALA A 122 -10.79 5.57 21.32
C ALA A 122 -9.28 5.84 21.48
N GLY A 123 -8.87 7.10 21.36
CA GLY A 123 -7.47 7.53 21.39
C GLY A 123 -6.71 7.40 20.07
N GLU A 124 -7.15 6.58 19.10
CA GLU A 124 -6.38 6.36 17.85
C GLU A 124 -6.13 7.65 17.08
N LYS A 125 -7.18 8.46 16.85
CA LYS A 125 -7.07 9.72 16.11
C LYS A 125 -6.31 10.79 16.91
N GLU A 126 -6.49 10.80 18.22
CA GLU A 126 -5.89 11.80 19.13
C GLU A 126 -4.37 11.63 19.24
N PHE A 127 -3.91 10.38 19.31
CA PHE A 127 -2.51 10.04 19.47
C PHE A 127 -1.79 9.72 18.14
N LEU A 128 -2.44 9.95 17.00
CA LEU A 128 -1.80 9.81 15.68
C LEU A 128 -0.59 10.76 15.57
N GLY A 129 0.60 10.20 15.32
CA GLY A 129 1.87 10.95 15.34
C GLY A 129 2.38 11.32 16.74
N LYS A 130 1.68 10.92 17.81
CA LYS A 130 2.04 11.12 19.22
C LYS A 130 2.12 9.78 19.97
N GLY A 131 2.55 8.73 19.27
CA GLY A 131 2.58 7.37 19.82
C GLY A 131 1.80 6.35 19.00
N VAL A 132 0.92 6.77 18.07
CA VAL A 132 0.26 5.88 17.11
C VAL A 132 0.87 6.08 15.72
N SER A 133 1.29 5.00 15.09
CA SER A 133 1.86 4.97 13.74
C SER A 133 1.27 3.85 12.88
N TYR A 134 1.34 4.02 11.56
CA TYR A 134 1.06 2.99 10.55
C TYR A 134 2.30 2.65 9.70
N CYS A 135 3.48 3.14 10.08
CA CYS A 135 4.72 2.88 9.35
C CYS A 135 5.86 2.65 10.35
N ALA A 136 6.10 1.38 10.68
CA ALA A 136 7.18 1.00 11.59
C ALA A 136 8.54 1.51 11.11
N THR A 137 8.85 1.38 9.83
CA THR A 137 10.12 1.82 9.24
C THR A 137 10.32 3.33 9.23
N CYS A 138 9.23 4.11 9.16
CA CYS A 138 9.28 5.56 9.19
C CYS A 138 9.56 6.08 10.61
N ASP A 139 8.82 5.57 11.60
CA ASP A 139 8.80 6.14 12.94
C ASP A 139 9.62 5.34 13.97
N GLY A 140 10.04 4.13 13.62
CA GLY A 140 10.68 3.17 14.54
C GLY A 140 11.88 3.75 15.28
N PHE A 141 12.68 4.59 14.61
CA PHE A 141 13.85 5.25 15.20
C PHE A 141 13.52 6.04 16.48
N PHE A 142 12.33 6.66 16.58
CA PHE A 142 11.91 7.42 17.76
C PHE A 142 11.63 6.54 18.99
N TYR A 143 11.55 5.22 18.81
CA TYR A 143 11.26 4.24 19.86
C TYR A 143 12.49 3.43 20.27
N ARG A 144 13.69 3.94 19.99
CA ARG A 144 14.94 3.36 20.52
C ARG A 144 14.86 3.24 22.04
N ASP A 145 15.18 2.05 22.56
CA ASP A 145 15.13 1.71 23.99
C ASP A 145 13.74 1.86 24.64
N LYS A 146 12.67 1.95 23.83
CA LYS A 146 11.27 2.01 24.29
C LYS A 146 10.56 0.67 24.22
N THR A 147 9.38 0.58 24.84
CA THR A 147 8.48 -0.57 24.71
C THR A 147 7.39 -0.21 23.71
N VAL A 148 7.15 -1.04 22.70
CA VAL A 148 6.15 -0.77 21.66
C VAL A 148 5.18 -1.92 21.48
N GLY A 149 3.97 -1.62 21.01
CA GLY A 149 2.98 -2.61 20.58
C GLY A 149 2.84 -2.64 19.05
N ILE A 150 2.81 -3.82 18.45
CA ILE A 150 2.45 -4.03 17.04
C ILE A 150 1.10 -4.73 17.02
N ILE A 151 0.13 -4.20 16.29
CA ILE A 151 -1.24 -4.73 16.27
C ILE A 151 -1.49 -5.40 14.93
N GLY A 152 -1.69 -6.72 14.95
CA GLY A 152 -1.92 -7.52 13.74
C GLY A 152 -1.27 -8.90 13.85
N GLY A 153 -1.39 -9.71 12.79
CA GLY A 153 -0.81 -11.05 12.78
C GLY A 153 -0.52 -11.63 11.39
N SER A 154 -0.58 -10.79 10.36
CA SER A 154 -0.16 -11.11 8.98
C SER A 154 1.28 -10.64 8.76
N ASP A 155 1.80 -10.81 7.53
CA ASP A 155 3.20 -10.48 7.19
C ASP A 155 3.63 -9.09 7.63
N SER A 156 2.79 -8.07 7.43
CA SER A 156 3.14 -6.69 7.78
C SER A 156 3.37 -6.53 9.28
N ALA A 157 2.51 -7.11 10.13
CA ALA A 157 2.65 -7.06 11.58
C ALA A 157 3.85 -7.85 12.09
N VAL A 158 4.07 -9.06 11.55
CA VAL A 158 5.15 -9.94 12.04
C VAL A 158 6.52 -9.40 11.61
N SER A 159 6.67 -8.99 10.34
CA SER A 159 7.91 -8.36 9.86
C SER A 159 8.19 -7.02 10.54
N ALA A 160 7.18 -6.18 10.78
CA ALA A 160 7.32 -4.95 11.55
C ALA A 160 7.76 -5.22 13.00
N SER A 161 7.29 -6.32 13.61
CA SER A 161 7.72 -6.72 14.95
C SER A 161 9.20 -7.10 14.99
N VAL A 162 9.67 -7.82 13.97
CA VAL A 162 11.09 -8.17 13.81
C VAL A 162 11.94 -6.91 13.66
N PHE A 163 11.56 -6.02 12.74
CA PHE A 163 12.23 -4.72 12.57
C PHE A 163 12.28 -3.91 13.86
N MET A 164 11.15 -3.80 14.55
CA MET A 164 11.07 -3.04 15.80
C MET A 164 11.88 -3.69 16.92
N ALA A 165 12.12 -5.01 16.90
CA ALA A 165 12.95 -5.66 17.91
C ALA A 165 14.44 -5.26 17.80
N ASP A 166 14.91 -4.85 16.62
CA ASP A 166 16.27 -4.33 16.46
C ASP A 166 16.44 -2.93 17.06
N ILE A 167 15.34 -2.18 17.19
CA ILE A 167 15.36 -0.78 17.65
C ILE A 167 14.87 -0.63 19.08
N ALA A 168 13.72 -1.22 19.39
CA ALA A 168 13.04 -1.12 20.66
C ALA A 168 13.71 -2.00 21.73
N LYS A 169 13.41 -1.66 22.99
CA LYS A 169 13.77 -2.49 24.16
C LYS A 169 12.90 -3.74 24.22
N LYS A 170 11.60 -3.60 23.93
CA LYS A 170 10.62 -4.69 23.96
C LYS A 170 9.50 -4.43 22.94
N VAL A 171 9.02 -5.49 22.31
CA VAL A 171 7.93 -5.46 21.33
C VAL A 171 6.83 -6.41 21.78
N TYR A 172 5.60 -5.90 21.91
CA TYR A 172 4.41 -6.71 22.09
C TYR A 172 3.71 -6.88 20.75
N LEU A 173 3.65 -8.11 20.22
CA LEU A 173 2.85 -8.41 19.03
C LEU A 173 1.44 -8.82 19.48
N ILE A 174 0.50 -7.89 19.41
CA ILE A 174 -0.88 -8.05 19.88
C ILE A 174 -1.75 -8.52 18.72
N TYR A 175 -2.32 -9.71 18.87
CA TYR A 175 -3.08 -10.34 17.80
C TYR A 175 -4.37 -10.97 18.32
N ARG A 176 -5.47 -10.69 17.61
CA ARG A 176 -6.81 -11.16 17.96
C ARG A 176 -7.07 -12.66 17.73
N GLY A 177 -6.23 -13.32 16.94
CA GLY A 177 -6.41 -14.73 16.62
C GLY A 177 -5.54 -15.64 17.48
N GLU A 178 -5.72 -16.95 17.30
CA GLU A 178 -4.98 -17.99 18.03
C GLU A 178 -3.64 -18.34 17.38
N LYS A 179 -3.46 -18.02 16.10
CA LYS A 179 -2.25 -18.33 15.32
C LYS A 179 -1.96 -17.26 14.26
N LEU A 180 -0.70 -16.86 14.15
CA LEU A 180 -0.23 -15.92 13.13
C LEU A 180 -0.52 -16.45 11.72
N LYS A 181 -0.84 -15.52 10.81
CA LYS A 181 -1.15 -15.76 9.39
C LYS A 181 0.02 -15.40 8.46
N ALA A 182 1.11 -14.88 9.02
CA ALA A 182 2.29 -14.53 8.25
C ALA A 182 2.99 -15.76 7.65
N GLU A 183 3.82 -15.53 6.65
CA GLU A 183 4.77 -16.48 6.10
C GLU A 183 5.58 -17.12 7.23
N ASN A 184 5.81 -18.43 7.12
CA ASN A 184 6.49 -19.20 8.15
C ASN A 184 7.91 -18.67 8.43
N PHE A 185 8.55 -18.05 7.43
CA PHE A 185 9.83 -17.36 7.60
C PHE A 185 9.75 -16.31 8.72
N TRP A 186 8.83 -15.35 8.60
CA TRP A 186 8.66 -14.27 9.59
C TRP A 186 8.23 -14.78 10.95
N VAL A 187 7.34 -15.78 11.00
CA VAL A 187 6.90 -16.40 12.26
C VAL A 187 8.10 -16.98 13.01
N VAL A 188 8.94 -17.77 12.35
CA VAL A 188 10.12 -18.39 12.96
C VAL A 188 11.12 -17.35 13.44
N VAL A 189 11.33 -16.27 12.69
CA VAL A 189 12.21 -15.17 13.10
C VAL A 189 11.67 -14.46 14.33
N ALA A 190 10.36 -14.16 14.34
CA ALA A 190 9.71 -13.48 15.46
C ALA A 190 9.72 -14.32 16.75
N GLU A 191 9.39 -15.61 16.67
CA GLU A 191 9.36 -16.52 17.83
C GLU A 191 10.73 -16.75 18.47
N LYS A 192 11.81 -16.68 17.68
CA LYS A 192 13.19 -16.81 18.19
C LYS A 192 13.72 -15.53 18.83
N ASN A 193 13.07 -14.38 18.60
CA ASN A 193 13.54 -13.10 19.09
C ASN A 193 13.07 -12.84 20.53
N LYS A 194 14.03 -12.79 21.47
CA LYS A 194 13.75 -12.63 22.92
C LYS A 194 13.11 -11.29 23.30
N LYS A 195 13.13 -10.28 22.42
CA LYS A 195 12.49 -8.98 22.67
C LYS A 195 11.03 -8.95 22.24
N ILE A 196 10.59 -9.92 21.45
CA ILE A 196 9.22 -10.02 20.94
C ILE A 196 8.41 -10.92 21.86
N GLU A 197 7.29 -10.41 22.37
CA GLU A 197 6.32 -11.18 23.13
C GLU A 197 4.97 -11.14 22.41
N ILE A 198 4.46 -12.31 22.04
CA ILE A 198 3.21 -12.42 21.29
C ILE A 198 2.03 -12.57 22.26
N ILE A 199 1.05 -11.69 22.13
CA ILE A 199 -0.19 -11.68 22.91
C ILE A 199 -1.32 -12.11 21.98
N TYR A 200 -1.66 -13.40 22.01
CA TYR A 200 -2.75 -13.98 21.23
C TYR A 200 -4.13 -13.66 21.81
N ASN A 201 -5.17 -13.92 21.01
CA ASN A 201 -6.57 -13.78 21.39
C ASN A 201 -6.91 -12.42 22.03
N THR A 202 -6.24 -11.36 21.61
CA THR A 202 -6.35 -10.05 22.28
C THR A 202 -6.51 -8.93 21.26
N ASN A 203 -7.45 -8.03 21.53
CA ASN A 203 -7.65 -6.77 20.80
C ASN A 203 -7.33 -5.58 21.71
N VAL A 204 -6.89 -4.49 21.10
CA VAL A 204 -6.84 -3.18 21.75
C VAL A 204 -8.24 -2.54 21.68
N LYS A 205 -8.76 -2.07 22.81
CA LYS A 205 -10.05 -1.38 22.96
C LYS A 205 -9.93 0.14 23.00
N GLU A 206 -8.84 0.63 23.58
CA GLU A 206 -8.59 2.05 23.81
C GLU A 206 -7.09 2.31 23.87
N ILE A 207 -6.67 3.49 23.42
CA ILE A 207 -5.29 3.97 23.51
C ILE A 207 -5.29 5.14 24.50
N LYS A 208 -4.42 5.05 25.51
CA LYS A 208 -4.34 6.03 26.60
C LYS A 208 -3.03 6.81 26.57
N GLY A 209 -3.11 8.05 27.02
CA GLY A 209 -2.01 8.99 27.10
C GLY A 209 -2.47 10.35 27.61
N GLU A 210 -1.51 11.22 27.93
CA GLU A 210 -1.77 12.65 28.14
C GLU A 210 -1.31 13.41 26.89
N ASP A 211 0.00 13.70 26.79
CA ASP A 211 0.58 14.32 25.59
C ASP A 211 0.93 13.30 24.49
N LYS A 212 1.18 12.06 24.90
CA LYS A 212 1.58 10.94 24.04
C LYS A 212 1.09 9.62 24.63
N VAL A 213 1.09 8.58 23.80
CA VAL A 213 0.73 7.22 24.24
C VAL A 213 1.59 6.79 25.44
N SER A 214 0.92 6.23 26.45
CA SER A 214 1.55 5.63 27.63
C SER A 214 1.00 4.23 27.97
N ALA A 215 -0.16 3.87 27.42
CA ALA A 215 -0.75 2.55 27.57
C ALA A 215 -1.80 2.25 26.48
N VAL A 216 -2.15 0.98 26.37
CA VAL A 216 -3.36 0.53 25.69
C VAL A 216 -4.23 -0.28 26.64
N ILE A 217 -5.55 -0.22 26.46
CA ILE A 217 -6.50 -1.12 27.12
C ILE A 217 -6.79 -2.28 26.19
N LEU A 218 -6.65 -3.48 26.72
CA LEU A 218 -6.87 -4.74 26.05
C LEU A 218 -8.30 -5.23 26.30
N ASP A 219 -8.81 -6.08 25.42
CA ASP A 219 -10.10 -6.72 25.63
C ASP A 219 -10.06 -7.88 26.63
N ASN A 220 -8.87 -8.41 26.90
CA ASN A 220 -8.58 -9.52 27.80
C ASN A 220 -7.51 -9.15 28.82
N ILE A 221 -7.54 -9.83 29.98
CA ILE A 221 -6.52 -9.69 31.02
C ILE A 221 -5.22 -10.35 30.55
N TYR A 222 -4.15 -9.57 30.59
CA TYR A 222 -2.80 -10.01 30.29
C TYR A 222 -1.88 -9.66 31.46
N GLN A 223 -1.21 -10.67 32.02
CA GLN A 223 -0.33 -10.52 33.20
C GLN A 223 -1.01 -9.81 34.39
N GLY A 224 -2.31 -10.06 34.60
CA GLY A 224 -3.07 -9.55 35.74
C GLY A 224 -3.68 -8.15 35.54
N SER A 225 -3.56 -7.54 34.36
CA SER A 225 -4.22 -6.28 34.03
C SER A 225 -4.76 -6.29 32.59
N ASP A 226 -5.81 -5.52 32.32
CA ASP A 226 -6.24 -5.15 30.97
C ASP A 226 -5.48 -3.92 30.43
N GLU A 227 -4.72 -3.22 31.27
CA GLU A 227 -3.89 -2.09 30.87
C GLU A 227 -2.45 -2.55 30.60
N LEU A 228 -2.00 -2.36 29.35
CA LEU A 228 -0.64 -2.65 28.93
C LEU A 228 0.14 -1.36 28.72
N LYS A 229 1.16 -1.13 29.56
CA LYS A 229 2.04 0.04 29.47
C LYS A 229 3.03 -0.10 28.32
N LEU A 230 3.09 0.93 27.48
CA LEU A 230 3.98 1.01 26.32
C LEU A 230 4.16 2.48 25.90
N ASP A 231 5.20 2.76 25.13
CA ASP A 231 5.54 4.11 24.69
C ASP A 231 4.91 4.46 23.31
N GLY A 232 4.46 3.46 22.55
CA GLY A 232 3.76 3.65 21.28
C GLY A 232 3.31 2.36 20.61
N ILE A 233 2.45 2.51 19.62
CA ILE A 233 1.84 1.42 18.87
C ILE A 233 1.98 1.61 17.36
N PHE A 234 2.10 0.48 16.66
CA PHE A 234 2.09 0.40 15.21
C PHE A 234 0.92 -0.47 14.76
N VAL A 235 0.03 0.09 13.95
CA VAL A 235 -1.20 -0.57 13.52
C VAL A 235 -0.97 -1.24 12.18
N GLU A 236 -0.94 -2.58 12.18
CA GLU A 236 -0.60 -3.45 11.05
C GLU A 236 -1.73 -4.47 10.78
N ILE A 237 -2.97 -3.97 10.70
CA ILE A 237 -4.20 -4.78 10.61
C ILE A 237 -4.73 -4.95 9.17
N GLY A 238 -3.85 -4.73 8.20
CA GLY A 238 -4.11 -4.83 6.78
C GLY A 238 -4.63 -3.53 6.17
N PHE A 239 -5.09 -3.65 4.93
CA PHE A 239 -5.37 -2.52 4.07
C PHE A 239 -6.78 -2.57 3.47
N ILE A 240 -7.28 -1.42 3.05
CA ILE A 240 -8.53 -1.26 2.29
C ILE A 240 -8.24 -0.65 0.91
N PRO A 241 -8.95 -1.07 -0.15
CA PRO A 241 -8.75 -0.53 -1.50
C PRO A 241 -8.99 0.98 -1.55
N SER A 242 -8.18 1.70 -2.33
CA SER A 242 -8.34 3.15 -2.56
C SER A 242 -9.08 3.42 -3.88
N SER A 243 -10.35 3.02 -3.91
CA SER A 243 -11.21 3.01 -5.12
C SER A 243 -12.08 4.27 -5.25
N GLU A 244 -11.88 5.28 -4.42
CA GLU A 244 -12.71 6.49 -4.44
C GLU A 244 -12.71 7.19 -5.81
N ILE A 245 -11.58 7.18 -6.51
CA ILE A 245 -11.41 7.89 -7.79
C ILE A 245 -12.24 7.29 -8.94
N VAL A 246 -12.78 6.07 -8.78
CA VAL A 246 -13.51 5.38 -9.86
C VAL A 246 -15.03 5.33 -9.66
N LYS A 247 -15.55 5.86 -8.55
CA LYS A 247 -16.97 5.74 -8.17
C LYS A 247 -17.93 6.25 -9.24
N ASP A 248 -17.57 7.36 -9.88
CA ASP A 248 -18.43 8.04 -10.87
C ASP A 248 -18.09 7.67 -12.32
N LEU A 249 -17.22 6.68 -12.53
CA LEU A 249 -16.73 6.27 -13.85
C LEU A 249 -17.45 5.04 -14.43
N GLY A 250 -18.44 4.50 -13.72
CA GLY A 250 -19.10 3.26 -14.12
C GLY A 250 -18.24 2.01 -13.94
N VAL A 251 -17.22 2.09 -13.08
CA VAL A 251 -16.37 0.95 -12.71
C VAL A 251 -17.06 0.14 -11.61
N GLU A 252 -17.28 -1.15 -11.87
CA GLU A 252 -17.85 -2.06 -10.90
C GLU A 252 -16.83 -2.42 -9.81
N LEU A 253 -17.30 -2.34 -8.56
CA LEU A 253 -16.57 -2.80 -7.39
C LEU A 253 -17.18 -4.10 -6.87
N ASP A 254 -16.39 -4.91 -6.18
CA ASP A 254 -16.90 -6.01 -5.36
C ASP A 254 -17.42 -5.51 -4.00
N GLU A 255 -17.91 -6.45 -3.17
CA GLU A 255 -18.47 -6.15 -1.85
C GLU A 255 -17.46 -5.55 -0.85
N ASP A 256 -16.17 -5.77 -1.07
CA ASP A 256 -15.09 -5.22 -0.25
C ASP A 256 -14.53 -3.90 -0.82
N GLY A 257 -15.07 -3.43 -1.95
CA GLY A 257 -14.66 -2.19 -2.61
C GLY A 257 -13.47 -2.30 -3.57
N TYR A 258 -13.03 -3.51 -3.95
CA TYR A 258 -11.99 -3.70 -4.96
C TYR A 258 -12.57 -3.56 -6.37
N ILE A 259 -11.77 -3.04 -7.30
CA ILE A 259 -12.15 -2.94 -8.70
C ILE A 259 -12.22 -4.34 -9.31
N LYS A 260 -13.39 -4.70 -9.83
CA LYS A 260 -13.53 -5.95 -10.60
C LYS A 260 -12.81 -5.79 -11.93
N ILE A 261 -11.93 -6.74 -12.22
CA ILE A 261 -11.21 -6.79 -13.49
C ILE A 261 -11.35 -8.14 -14.19
N GLU A 262 -11.29 -8.11 -15.51
CA GLU A 262 -11.02 -9.30 -16.31
C GLU A 262 -9.54 -9.73 -16.19
N LYS A 263 -9.19 -10.88 -16.78
CA LYS A 263 -7.83 -11.44 -16.74
C LYS A 263 -6.77 -10.53 -17.35
N ASP A 264 -7.18 -9.60 -18.21
CA ASP A 264 -6.31 -8.66 -18.91
C ASP A 264 -6.33 -7.24 -18.28
N GLY A 265 -6.94 -7.09 -17.09
CA GLY A 265 -7.00 -5.83 -16.35
C GLY A 265 -8.15 -4.91 -16.73
N LYS A 266 -9.00 -5.27 -17.71
CA LYS A 266 -10.16 -4.45 -18.09
C LYS A 266 -11.16 -4.33 -16.95
N THR A 267 -11.69 -3.12 -16.77
CA THR A 267 -12.84 -2.88 -15.89
C THR A 267 -14.15 -2.93 -16.68
N SER A 268 -15.28 -2.77 -16.02
CA SER A 268 -16.60 -2.59 -16.66
C SER A 268 -16.70 -1.29 -17.48
N ALA A 269 -15.85 -0.31 -17.22
CA ALA A 269 -15.85 0.97 -17.93
C ALA A 269 -14.90 0.95 -19.13
N ASN A 270 -15.44 1.20 -20.33
CA ASN A 270 -14.64 1.24 -21.55
C ASN A 270 -13.56 2.32 -21.50
N GLY A 271 -12.32 1.95 -21.83
CA GLY A 271 -11.16 2.84 -21.78
C GLY A 271 -10.46 2.87 -20.40
N ILE A 272 -10.94 2.10 -19.41
CA ILE A 272 -10.38 2.05 -18.07
C ILE A 272 -9.95 0.62 -17.70
N TRP A 273 -8.70 0.50 -17.28
CA TRP A 273 -8.10 -0.70 -16.70
C TRP A 273 -7.76 -0.45 -15.23
N ALA A 274 -7.52 -1.53 -14.48
CA ALA A 274 -6.96 -1.45 -13.13
C ALA A 274 -5.92 -2.55 -12.90
N ALA A 275 -4.96 -2.31 -12.01
CA ALA A 275 -3.91 -3.27 -11.67
C ALA A 275 -3.39 -3.12 -10.23
N GLY A 276 -2.97 -4.23 -9.63
CA GLY A 276 -2.38 -4.30 -8.29
C GLY A 276 -3.42 -4.41 -7.19
N ASP A 277 -3.03 -4.07 -5.96
CA ASP A 277 -3.81 -4.30 -4.74
C ASP A 277 -5.21 -3.65 -4.70
N ILE A 278 -5.52 -2.79 -5.67
CA ILE A 278 -6.84 -2.18 -5.86
C ILE A 278 -7.86 -3.14 -6.51
N THR A 279 -7.41 -4.25 -7.09
CA THR A 279 -8.23 -5.11 -7.94
C THR A 279 -8.65 -6.43 -7.30
N THR A 280 -9.57 -7.15 -7.95
CA THR A 280 -9.89 -8.56 -7.67
C THR A 280 -8.89 -9.54 -8.30
N GLY A 281 -7.87 -9.03 -9.00
CA GLY A 281 -6.84 -9.81 -9.70
C GLY A 281 -6.00 -10.67 -8.76
N SER A 282 -5.29 -11.65 -9.34
CA SER A 282 -4.38 -12.54 -8.61
C SER A 282 -4.99 -13.20 -7.37
N ASN A 283 -6.30 -13.48 -7.37
CA ASN A 283 -7.06 -13.96 -6.20
C ASN A 283 -6.91 -13.05 -4.97
N LYS A 284 -6.81 -11.73 -5.18
CA LYS A 284 -6.49 -10.72 -4.17
C LYS A 284 -5.18 -11.01 -3.41
N PHE A 285 -4.24 -11.74 -4.02
CA PHE A 285 -2.92 -11.99 -3.44
C PHE A 285 -2.04 -10.75 -3.62
N LYS A 286 -1.97 -9.93 -2.57
CA LYS A 286 -1.29 -8.63 -2.55
C LYS A 286 0.20 -8.81 -2.32
N GLN A 287 0.96 -8.80 -3.39
CA GLN A 287 2.41 -8.89 -3.38
C GLN A 287 3.00 -7.95 -4.43
N ILE A 288 4.24 -7.53 -4.23
CA ILE A 288 4.96 -6.68 -5.20
C ILE A 288 5.00 -7.37 -6.57
N ILE A 289 5.22 -8.69 -6.60
CA ILE A 289 5.30 -9.48 -7.83
C ILE A 289 3.96 -9.59 -8.57
N THR A 290 2.85 -9.80 -7.86
CA THR A 290 1.53 -9.88 -8.48
C THR A 290 1.10 -8.50 -8.98
N ALA A 291 1.32 -7.45 -8.18
CA ALA A 291 1.02 -6.08 -8.59
C ALA A 291 1.82 -5.66 -9.84
N ALA A 292 3.13 -5.93 -9.88
CA ALA A 292 3.95 -5.66 -11.05
C ALA A 292 3.47 -6.48 -12.27
N SER A 293 3.14 -7.76 -12.10
CA SER A 293 2.61 -8.62 -13.17
C SER A 293 1.30 -8.08 -13.74
N GLU A 294 0.34 -7.73 -12.89
CA GLU A 294 -0.93 -7.13 -13.32
C GLU A 294 -0.73 -5.82 -14.08
N GLY A 295 0.22 -4.98 -13.66
CA GLY A 295 0.59 -3.76 -14.38
C GLY A 295 1.08 -4.02 -15.80
N ALA A 296 1.93 -5.04 -15.97
CA ALA A 296 2.42 -5.44 -17.30
C ALA A 296 1.30 -6.00 -18.19
N ILE A 297 0.43 -6.84 -17.62
CA ILE A 297 -0.72 -7.42 -18.32
C ILE A 297 -1.67 -6.30 -18.79
N ALA A 298 -2.02 -5.37 -17.91
CA ALA A 298 -2.90 -4.24 -18.24
C ALA A 298 -2.29 -3.35 -19.34
N ALA A 299 -0.99 -3.05 -19.26
CA ALA A 299 -0.31 -2.27 -20.30
C ALA A 299 -0.34 -2.95 -21.67
N SER A 300 -0.22 -4.28 -21.72
CA SER A 300 -0.39 -5.06 -22.96
C SER A 300 -1.82 -4.96 -23.50
N SER A 301 -2.84 -5.10 -22.65
CA SER A 301 -4.25 -4.99 -23.06
C SER A 301 -4.60 -3.59 -23.58
N ILE A 302 -4.11 -2.54 -22.90
CA ILE A 302 -4.26 -1.14 -23.34
C ILE A 302 -3.62 -0.92 -24.71
N GLN A 303 -2.43 -1.48 -24.94
CA GLN A 303 -1.75 -1.38 -26.22
C GLN A 303 -2.55 -2.02 -27.36
N GLU A 304 -3.15 -3.19 -27.13
CA GLU A 304 -4.00 -3.85 -28.11
C GLU A 304 -5.27 -3.06 -28.39
N TYR A 305 -5.84 -2.44 -27.37
CA TYR A 305 -7.01 -1.56 -27.49
C TYR A 305 -6.71 -0.35 -28.39
N LEU A 306 -5.58 0.31 -28.18
CA LEU A 306 -5.18 1.52 -28.91
C LEU A 306 -4.75 1.27 -30.37
N ARG A 307 -4.52 0.01 -30.75
CA ARG A 307 -4.20 -0.37 -32.14
C ARG A 307 -5.44 -0.54 -33.03
N LYS A 308 -6.63 -0.66 -32.44
CA LYS A 308 -7.90 -0.85 -33.15
C LYS A 308 -8.51 0.50 -33.51
#